data_AF-V5FE80-F1
#
_entry.id   AF-V5FE80-F1
#
_cell.length_a   1.000
_cell.length_b   1.000
_cell.length_c   1.000
_cell.angle_alpha   90.00
_cell.angle_beta   90.00
_cell.angle_gamma   90.00
#
_symmetry.space_group_name_H-M   'P 1'
#
loop_
_entity.id
_entity.type
_entity.pdbx_description
1 polymer ?
#
loop_
_entity_poly.entity_id
_entity_poly.type
_entity_poly.pdbx_seq_one_letter_code
_entity_poly.pdbx_strand_id
1 'polypeptide(L)'
;MLQNNLYNVASGDICTALGIKVVTSNEVILLARAAGYDSVFIDLEHSILSDKNVSRLCSASLLSGLTPFVRVPYQCGNGYVQRVLDGGAMGIIFPHINTAEEARNAVSSTKFPPKGKRSLTSALPQFSFQRVAVNELMQQLDATGSSVFVMVETTECLQNIDSIAAVDGVDVLLLGANDLSLELGILGNWEHPKFQNALQTIADAAHKAGKIFGIAGLYSRPDICKYAAVIIDCEHGNIDDSSMHDMVSAISGSGVSPVIRVPELGKAVIKRALDTGTHGILIPMINNAAEARSAVSLIKFPPLGARGQGSPFACFEHGLSTPSEYVAKANDTVITMIQIETVAGVENIQEICQVDGIDLIFIGPNDLALALLGYTPAKYTESVFLEAIDKVITNAKKYGKKVAIPAVNGEAAKKAKEKVDFVILGADARVLQAWYGRELAIARSDIS
;
A
#
# COMPACT_ATOMS: atom_id res chain seq x y z
N MET A 1 24.33 6.41 -19.43
CA MET A 1 23.73 7.61 -18.81
C MET A 1 22.61 7.12 -17.91
N LEU A 2 22.54 7.59 -16.66
CA LEU A 2 21.48 7.19 -15.71
C LEU A 2 20.10 7.45 -16.32
N GLN A 3 19.27 6.40 -16.36
CA GLN A 3 17.92 6.49 -16.86
C GLN A 3 17.02 7.10 -15.78
N ASN A 4 16.45 8.27 -16.06
CA ASN A 4 15.44 8.91 -15.23
C ASN A 4 14.18 9.06 -16.06
N ASN A 5 13.10 8.43 -15.61
CA ASN A 5 11.86 8.35 -16.38
C ASN A 5 11.17 9.71 -16.50
N LEU A 6 11.49 10.70 -15.65
CA LEU A 6 11.04 12.09 -15.80
C LEU A 6 11.40 12.69 -17.17
N TYR A 7 12.58 12.35 -17.70
CA TYR A 7 13.10 12.91 -18.96
C TYR A 7 12.95 11.94 -20.15
N ASN A 8 12.53 10.70 -19.90
CA ASN A 8 12.53 9.62 -20.90
C ASN A 8 11.13 9.19 -21.35
N VAL A 9 10.06 9.70 -20.75
CA VAL A 9 8.74 9.60 -21.38
C VAL A 9 8.79 10.33 -22.73
N ALA A 10 8.08 9.85 -23.75
CA ALA A 10 8.10 10.51 -25.04
C ALA A 10 7.67 11.98 -24.86
N SER A 11 8.28 12.90 -25.60
CA SER A 11 7.96 14.33 -25.48
C SER A 11 6.46 14.53 -25.72
N GLY A 12 5.73 14.92 -24.67
CA GLY A 12 4.26 15.04 -24.67
C GLY A 12 3.51 14.05 -23.77
N ASP A 13 4.16 12.99 -23.28
CA ASP A 13 3.56 11.99 -22.40
C ASP A 13 3.68 12.34 -20.90
N ILE A 14 2.76 11.83 -20.09
CA ILE A 14 2.71 12.08 -18.64
C ILE A 14 3.62 11.10 -17.89
N CYS A 15 4.59 11.60 -17.10
CA CYS A 15 5.34 10.81 -16.13
C CYS A 15 4.50 10.56 -14.88
N THR A 16 4.23 9.30 -14.56
CA THR A 16 3.34 8.95 -13.44
C THR A 16 4.10 8.46 -12.21
N ALA A 17 3.63 8.82 -11.02
CA ALA A 17 4.27 8.50 -9.75
C ALA A 17 3.31 7.86 -8.74
N LEU A 18 3.67 6.70 -8.18
CA LEU A 18 2.95 6.13 -7.04
C LEU A 18 3.36 6.85 -5.74
N GLY A 19 2.41 7.44 -5.03
CA GLY A 19 2.63 8.02 -3.70
C GLY A 19 2.79 6.98 -2.59
N ILE A 20 3.86 7.06 -1.81
CA ILE A 20 4.19 6.16 -0.71
C ILE A 20 4.39 6.98 0.57
N LYS A 21 3.53 6.75 1.56
CA LYS A 21 3.59 7.40 2.89
C LYS A 21 3.72 6.43 4.05
N VAL A 22 3.22 5.21 3.92
CA VAL A 22 3.10 4.28 5.06
C VAL A 22 3.76 2.93 4.81
N VAL A 23 3.82 2.49 3.55
CA VAL A 23 4.34 1.17 3.21
C VAL A 23 5.87 1.20 3.23
N THR A 24 6.47 0.32 4.02
CA THR A 24 7.93 0.20 4.19
C THR A 24 8.54 -0.97 3.42
N SER A 25 7.69 -1.90 2.94
CA SER A 25 8.10 -3.10 2.23
C SER A 25 8.39 -2.82 0.76
N ASN A 26 9.34 -3.54 0.16
CA ASN A 26 9.77 -3.31 -1.23
C ASN A 26 8.72 -3.76 -2.25
N GLU A 27 7.78 -4.59 -1.85
CA GLU A 27 6.70 -5.14 -2.67
C GLU A 27 5.84 -4.02 -3.28
N VAL A 28 5.68 -2.89 -2.59
CA VAL A 28 4.98 -1.72 -3.13
C VAL A 28 5.61 -1.19 -4.42
N ILE A 29 6.94 -1.33 -4.57
CA ILE A 29 7.66 -0.93 -5.77
C ILE A 29 7.38 -1.91 -6.92
N LEU A 30 7.33 -3.21 -6.63
CA LEU A 30 6.99 -4.23 -7.62
C LEU A 30 5.55 -4.05 -8.10
N LEU A 31 4.64 -3.69 -7.19
CA LEU A 31 3.26 -3.34 -7.52
C LEU A 31 3.18 -2.08 -8.38
N ALA A 32 3.94 -1.04 -8.05
CA ALA A 32 4.03 0.16 -8.87
C ALA A 32 4.50 -0.20 -10.29
N ARG A 33 5.55 -1.01 -10.41
CA ARG A 33 6.09 -1.45 -11.70
C ARG A 33 5.07 -2.27 -12.49
N ALA A 34 4.41 -3.22 -11.84
CA ALA A 34 3.37 -4.05 -12.44
C ALA A 34 2.11 -3.26 -12.83
N ALA A 35 1.82 -2.14 -12.14
CA ALA A 35 0.76 -1.23 -12.49
C ALA A 35 1.13 -0.28 -13.66
N GLY A 36 2.39 -0.31 -14.12
CA GLY A 36 2.84 0.48 -15.26
C GLY A 36 3.25 1.91 -14.93
N TYR A 37 3.58 2.19 -13.66
CA TYR A 37 4.15 3.47 -13.24
C TYR A 37 5.54 3.71 -13.83
N ASP A 38 5.87 4.99 -13.94
CA ASP A 38 7.20 5.45 -14.38
C ASP A 38 8.10 5.74 -13.16
N SER A 39 7.50 6.14 -12.04
CA SER A 39 8.22 6.63 -10.87
C SER A 39 7.48 6.33 -9.56
N VAL A 40 8.13 6.61 -8.44
CA VAL A 40 7.50 6.62 -7.11
C VAL A 40 7.77 7.95 -6.43
N PHE A 41 6.78 8.47 -5.72
CA PHE A 41 6.88 9.61 -4.81
C PHE A 41 6.93 9.05 -3.40
N ILE A 42 8.05 9.23 -2.69
CA ILE A 42 8.20 8.82 -1.29
C ILE A 42 8.13 10.08 -0.42
N ASP A 43 7.14 10.13 0.46
CA ASP A 43 6.88 11.30 1.30
C ASP A 43 7.60 11.16 2.65
N LEU A 44 8.59 11.99 2.98
CA LEU A 44 9.18 12.07 4.32
C LEU A 44 8.56 13.19 5.18
N GLU A 45 7.75 14.07 4.61
CA GLU A 45 7.21 15.23 5.33
C GLU A 45 5.93 14.88 6.09
N HIS A 46 5.06 14.07 5.48
CA HIS A 46 3.82 13.60 6.12
C HIS A 46 3.84 12.08 6.28
N SER A 47 4.96 11.55 6.78
CA SER A 47 5.08 10.14 7.11
C SER A 47 5.96 9.88 8.32
N ILE A 48 5.95 8.62 8.75
CA ILE A 48 6.87 8.05 9.76
C ILE A 48 8.01 7.26 9.10
N LEU A 49 8.22 7.40 7.79
CA LEU A 49 9.25 6.64 7.09
C LEU A 49 10.64 7.07 7.58
N SER A 50 11.44 6.11 8.03
CA SER A 50 12.83 6.36 8.37
C SER A 50 13.69 6.48 7.10
N ASP A 51 14.86 7.13 7.21
CA ASP A 51 15.86 7.19 6.15
C ASP A 51 16.22 5.79 5.59
N LYS A 52 16.22 4.77 6.47
CA LYS A 52 16.46 3.38 6.11
C LYS A 52 15.33 2.83 5.22
N ASN A 53 14.07 3.15 5.53
CA ASN A 53 12.92 2.73 4.73
C ASN A 53 13.01 3.36 3.33
N VAL A 54 13.26 4.67 3.27
CA VAL A 54 13.39 5.40 2.01
C VAL A 54 14.52 4.86 1.15
N SER A 55 15.70 4.61 1.72
CA SER A 55 16.83 4.07 0.96
C SER A 55 16.54 2.67 0.38
N ARG A 56 15.82 1.81 1.12
CA ARG A 56 15.39 0.49 0.62
C ARG A 56 14.40 0.60 -0.53
N LEU A 57 13.40 1.46 -0.39
CA LEU A 57 12.40 1.72 -1.43
C LEU A 57 13.04 2.34 -2.68
N CYS A 58 13.99 3.26 -2.53
CA CYS A 58 14.75 3.84 -3.64
C CYS A 58 15.56 2.76 -4.36
N SER A 59 16.30 1.93 -3.61
CA SER A 59 17.11 0.85 -4.20
C SER A 59 16.24 -0.15 -4.97
N ALA A 60 15.10 -0.54 -4.40
CA ALA A 60 14.14 -1.40 -5.09
C ALA A 60 13.56 -0.74 -6.35
N SER A 61 13.30 0.57 -6.32
CA SER A 61 12.78 1.34 -7.46
C SER A 61 13.76 1.31 -8.62
N LEU A 62 15.03 1.65 -8.34
CA LEU A 62 16.11 1.64 -9.32
C LEU A 62 16.26 0.26 -9.97
N LEU A 63 16.26 -0.82 -9.19
CA LEU A 63 16.34 -2.19 -9.70
C LEU A 63 15.12 -2.61 -10.53
N SER A 64 13.95 -2.04 -10.24
CA SER A 64 12.70 -2.34 -10.93
C SER A 64 12.48 -1.47 -12.17
N GLY A 65 13.39 -0.53 -12.46
CA GLY A 65 13.28 0.43 -13.57
C GLY A 65 12.33 1.60 -13.30
N LEU A 66 11.99 1.85 -12.03
CA LEU A 66 11.23 3.03 -11.60
C LEU A 66 12.17 4.12 -11.08
N THR A 67 11.79 5.38 -11.29
CA THR A 67 12.56 6.53 -10.76
C THR A 67 12.04 6.94 -9.38
N PRO A 68 12.83 6.91 -8.30
CA PRO A 68 12.38 7.37 -6.99
C PRO A 68 12.58 8.88 -6.79
N PHE A 69 11.49 9.60 -6.55
CA PHE A 69 11.48 10.98 -6.07
C PHE A 69 11.12 11.02 -4.59
N VAL A 70 11.84 11.82 -3.81
CA VAL A 70 11.63 11.90 -2.36
C VAL A 70 11.28 13.32 -1.95
N ARG A 71 10.11 13.51 -1.34
CA ARG A 71 9.78 14.76 -0.65
C ARG A 71 10.45 14.77 0.71
N VAL A 72 11.29 15.78 0.96
CA VAL A 72 11.98 15.95 2.23
C VAL A 72 11.18 16.84 3.18
N PRO A 73 11.36 16.73 4.52
CA PRO A 73 10.73 17.65 5.45
C PRO A 73 11.17 19.10 5.20
N TYR A 74 10.27 20.05 5.44
CA TYR A 74 10.59 21.47 5.39
C TYR A 74 11.82 21.82 6.24
N GLN A 75 12.74 22.61 5.66
CA GLN A 75 13.97 23.08 6.32
C GLN A 75 14.86 21.98 6.92
N CYS A 76 14.90 20.78 6.31
CA CYS A 76 15.70 19.65 6.80
C CYS A 76 17.24 19.85 6.71
N GLY A 77 17.70 20.88 6.01
CA GLY A 77 19.12 21.20 5.81
C GLY A 77 19.85 20.32 4.79
N ASN A 78 20.99 20.81 4.30
CA ASN A 78 21.74 20.21 3.18
C ASN A 78 22.23 18.79 3.47
N GLY A 79 22.64 18.51 4.72
CA GLY A 79 23.12 17.19 5.10
C GLY A 79 22.04 16.12 5.01
N TYR A 80 20.77 16.47 5.28
CA TYR A 80 19.66 15.54 5.15
C TYR A 80 19.31 15.27 3.69
N VAL A 81 19.24 16.33 2.86
CA VAL A 81 19.07 16.21 1.40
C VAL A 81 20.14 15.30 0.80
N GLN A 82 21.40 15.50 1.19
CA GLN A 82 22.50 14.66 0.75
C GLN A 82 22.29 13.19 1.14
N ARG A 83 21.90 12.90 2.38
CA ARG A 83 21.66 11.51 2.84
C ARG A 83 20.54 10.83 2.04
N VAL A 84 19.49 11.56 1.70
CA VAL A 84 18.38 11.04 0.90
C VAL A 84 18.83 10.73 -0.54
N LEU A 85 19.59 11.63 -1.17
CA LEU A 85 20.19 11.39 -2.48
C LEU A 85 21.19 10.22 -2.45
N ASP A 86 22.07 10.16 -1.45
CA ASP A 86 23.04 9.08 -1.29
C ASP A 86 22.35 7.73 -1.00
N GLY A 87 21.13 7.78 -0.42
CA GLY A 87 20.26 6.63 -0.20
C GLY A 87 19.59 6.07 -1.47
N GLY A 88 19.72 6.75 -2.61
CA GLY A 88 19.24 6.28 -3.91
C GLY A 88 18.15 7.12 -4.56
N ALA A 89 17.72 8.23 -3.94
CA ALA A 89 16.77 9.15 -4.58
C ALA A 89 17.34 9.72 -5.89
N MET A 90 16.50 9.89 -6.90
CA MET A 90 16.85 10.48 -8.20
C MET A 90 16.29 11.90 -8.38
N GLY A 91 15.46 12.35 -7.44
CA GLY A 91 15.03 13.73 -7.33
C GLY A 91 14.51 14.06 -5.94
N ILE A 92 14.58 15.33 -5.59
CA ILE A 92 14.15 15.85 -4.29
C ILE A 92 13.01 16.83 -4.51
N ILE A 93 11.94 16.62 -3.76
CA ILE A 93 10.78 17.50 -3.72
C ILE A 93 10.89 18.37 -2.48
N PHE A 94 11.00 19.67 -2.70
CA PHE A 94 11.09 20.68 -1.67
C PHE A 94 9.71 21.30 -1.45
N PRO A 95 9.07 21.03 -0.30
CA PRO A 95 7.79 21.64 0.07
C PRO A 95 7.96 23.10 0.50
N HIS A 96 6.85 23.84 0.49
CA HIS A 96 6.77 25.20 1.05
C HIS A 96 7.81 26.22 0.53
N ILE A 97 8.14 26.16 -0.76
CA ILE A 97 8.99 27.18 -1.41
C ILE A 97 8.12 28.37 -1.81
N ASN A 98 8.49 29.58 -1.40
CA ASN A 98 7.74 30.81 -1.69
C ASN A 98 8.54 31.83 -2.50
N THR A 99 9.88 31.71 -2.53
CA THR A 99 10.76 32.69 -3.16
C THR A 99 11.81 32.05 -4.08
N ALA A 100 12.32 32.84 -5.03
CA ALA A 100 13.42 32.42 -5.89
C ALA A 100 14.72 32.12 -5.12
N GLU A 101 14.91 32.72 -3.95
CA GLU A 101 16.06 32.43 -3.08
C GLU A 101 15.96 31.04 -2.45
N GLU A 102 14.80 30.68 -1.94
CA GLU A 102 14.55 29.33 -1.42
C GLU A 102 14.71 28.27 -2.52
N ALA A 103 14.24 28.55 -3.74
CA ALA A 103 14.47 27.68 -4.89
C ALA A 103 15.97 27.56 -5.24
N ARG A 104 16.74 28.65 -5.19
CA ARG A 104 18.21 28.59 -5.34
C ARG A 104 18.88 27.77 -4.25
N ASN A 105 18.38 27.82 -3.01
CA ASN A 105 18.88 27.00 -1.91
C ASN A 105 18.57 25.51 -2.12
N ALA A 106 17.38 25.18 -2.62
CA ALA A 106 17.02 23.82 -3.02
C ALA A 106 17.98 23.27 -4.10
N VAL A 107 18.26 24.04 -5.15
CA VAL A 107 19.26 23.69 -6.18
C VAL A 107 20.65 23.54 -5.56
N SER A 108 21.08 24.51 -4.75
CA SER A 108 22.39 24.51 -4.12
C SER A 108 22.59 23.30 -3.20
N SER A 109 21.54 22.77 -2.57
CA SER A 109 21.65 21.59 -1.69
C SER A 109 21.68 20.26 -2.47
N THR A 110 21.18 20.26 -3.71
CA THR A 110 20.96 19.06 -4.52
C THR A 110 22.10 18.80 -5.52
N LYS A 111 22.67 19.86 -6.10
CA LYS A 111 23.69 19.78 -7.17
C LYS A 111 25.12 19.86 -6.64
N PHE A 112 26.08 19.30 -7.38
CA PHE A 112 27.51 19.40 -7.06
C PHE A 112 28.11 20.76 -7.46
N PRO A 113 29.29 21.14 -6.92
CA PRO A 113 30.02 22.29 -7.41
C PRO A 113 30.35 22.20 -8.92
N PRO A 114 30.25 23.30 -9.69
CA PRO A 114 29.98 24.68 -9.25
C PRO A 114 28.49 25.04 -9.15
N LYS A 115 27.57 24.16 -9.55
CA LYS A 115 26.11 24.44 -9.55
C LYS A 115 25.49 24.46 -8.15
N GLY A 116 26.10 23.74 -7.21
CA GLY A 116 25.66 23.68 -5.83
C GLY A 116 26.78 23.32 -4.86
N LYS A 117 26.40 22.77 -3.71
CA LYS A 117 27.23 22.51 -2.54
C LYS A 117 27.14 21.07 -2.04
N ARG A 118 26.52 20.15 -2.81
CA ARG A 118 26.43 18.74 -2.45
C ARG A 118 27.83 18.13 -2.30
N SER A 119 28.06 17.40 -1.21
CA SER A 119 29.32 16.66 -1.01
C SER A 119 29.34 15.36 -1.80
N LEU A 120 30.54 14.92 -2.17
CA LEU A 120 30.76 13.74 -3.00
C LEU A 120 30.99 12.48 -2.14
N THR A 121 30.40 11.36 -2.58
CA THR A 121 30.76 10.01 -2.14
C THR A 121 30.82 9.07 -3.36
N SER A 122 31.17 7.80 -3.16
CA SER A 122 31.26 6.77 -4.20
C SER A 122 30.41 5.54 -3.86
N ALA A 123 30.30 4.59 -4.80
CA ALA A 123 29.49 3.37 -4.64
C ALA A 123 28.03 3.69 -4.27
N LEU A 124 27.37 4.51 -5.10
CA LEU A 124 26.01 4.95 -4.88
C LEU A 124 24.98 3.96 -5.46
N PRO A 125 23.77 3.83 -4.85
CA PRO A 125 22.71 2.93 -5.33
C PRO A 125 22.28 3.19 -6.78
N GLN A 126 22.31 4.44 -7.24
CA GLN A 126 21.99 4.86 -8.60
C GLN A 126 22.84 4.12 -9.65
N PHE A 127 24.04 3.69 -9.27
CA PHE A 127 24.96 2.93 -10.13
C PHE A 127 25.05 1.46 -9.72
N SER A 128 24.05 0.95 -8.99
CA SER A 128 24.05 -0.42 -8.44
C SER A 128 25.32 -0.74 -7.64
N PHE A 129 25.85 0.26 -6.91
CA PHE A 129 27.11 0.18 -6.16
C PHE A 129 28.36 -0.11 -7.00
N GLN A 130 28.27 -0.05 -8.33
CA GLN A 130 29.44 -0.19 -9.20
C GLN A 130 30.36 1.03 -9.06
N ARG A 131 31.65 0.78 -9.27
CA ARG A 131 32.66 1.84 -9.27
C ARG A 131 32.58 2.61 -10.59
N VAL A 132 32.28 3.91 -10.49
CA VAL A 132 32.25 4.85 -11.61
C VAL A 132 33.31 5.92 -11.39
N ALA A 133 33.89 6.44 -12.47
CA ALA A 133 34.82 7.56 -12.37
C ALA A 133 34.12 8.77 -11.73
N VAL A 134 34.79 9.47 -10.81
CA VAL A 134 34.19 10.58 -10.04
C VAL A 134 33.56 11.64 -10.95
N ASN A 135 34.27 12.04 -12.01
CA ASN A 135 33.77 13.04 -12.95
C ASN A 135 32.51 12.58 -13.68
N GLU A 136 32.47 11.30 -14.08
CA GLU A 136 31.31 10.71 -14.76
C GLU A 136 30.13 10.60 -13.80
N LEU A 137 30.37 10.20 -12.55
CA LEU A 137 29.35 10.13 -11.51
C LEU A 137 28.71 11.50 -11.26
N MET A 138 29.52 12.54 -11.07
CA MET A 138 29.04 13.90 -10.86
C MET A 138 28.23 14.39 -12.06
N GLN A 139 28.74 14.17 -13.27
CA GLN A 139 28.08 14.58 -14.50
C GLN A 139 26.72 13.90 -14.67
N GLN A 140 26.64 12.58 -14.46
CA GLN A 140 25.38 11.84 -14.62
C GLN A 140 24.37 12.17 -13.52
N LEU A 141 24.81 12.31 -12.27
CA LEU A 141 23.91 12.69 -11.18
C LEU A 141 23.36 14.10 -11.37
N ASP A 142 24.19 15.10 -11.68
CA ASP A 142 23.69 16.47 -11.90
C ASP A 142 22.78 16.57 -13.12
N ALA A 143 23.04 15.79 -14.17
CA ALA A 143 22.25 15.78 -15.39
C ALA A 143 20.89 15.10 -15.22
N THR A 144 20.83 13.91 -14.61
CA THR A 144 19.58 13.12 -14.54
C THR A 144 19.34 12.44 -13.20
N GLY A 145 20.32 12.36 -12.29
CA GLY A 145 20.20 11.62 -11.02
C GLY A 145 19.93 12.47 -9.77
N SER A 146 19.66 13.77 -9.91
CA SER A 146 19.40 14.69 -8.79
C SER A 146 18.42 15.80 -9.17
N SER A 147 17.24 15.42 -9.69
CA SER A 147 16.24 16.40 -10.17
C SER A 147 15.66 17.23 -9.02
N VAL A 148 15.42 18.51 -9.24
CA VAL A 148 14.92 19.46 -8.21
C VAL A 148 13.47 19.83 -8.52
N PHE A 149 12.57 19.42 -7.63
CA PHE A 149 11.15 19.76 -7.69
C PHE A 149 10.87 20.84 -6.66
N VAL A 150 10.25 21.93 -7.12
CA VAL A 150 9.74 23.01 -6.27
C VAL A 150 8.24 22.82 -6.13
N MET A 151 7.77 22.59 -4.91
CA MET A 151 6.35 22.41 -4.63
C MET A 151 5.66 23.77 -4.49
N VAL A 152 4.63 24.00 -5.29
CA VAL A 152 3.83 25.22 -5.30
C VAL A 152 2.55 24.96 -4.51
N GLU A 153 2.52 25.49 -3.29
CA GLU A 153 1.52 25.12 -2.27
C GLU A 153 0.86 26.35 -1.61
N THR A 154 1.34 27.56 -1.91
CA THR A 154 0.89 28.80 -1.26
C THR A 154 0.53 29.89 -2.27
N THR A 155 -0.22 30.90 -1.82
CA THR A 155 -0.53 32.08 -2.63
C THR A 155 0.69 32.97 -2.88
N GLU A 156 1.62 33.03 -1.93
CA GLU A 156 2.90 33.74 -2.10
C GLU A 156 3.75 33.10 -3.21
N CYS A 157 3.86 31.77 -3.21
CA CYS A 157 4.58 31.05 -4.26
C CYS A 157 3.97 31.31 -5.64
N LEU A 158 2.63 31.33 -5.74
CA LEU A 158 1.93 31.69 -6.98
C LEU A 158 2.26 33.11 -7.44
N GLN A 159 2.33 34.08 -6.54
CA GLN A 159 2.68 35.47 -6.88
C GLN A 159 4.13 35.58 -7.39
N ASN A 160 5.03 34.75 -6.85
CA ASN A 160 6.45 34.75 -7.19
C ASN A 160 6.83 33.73 -8.28
N ILE A 161 5.84 33.05 -8.89
CA ILE A 161 6.07 31.83 -9.68
C ILE A 161 7.02 32.04 -10.86
N ASP A 162 6.93 33.17 -11.57
CA ASP A 162 7.83 33.50 -12.69
C ASP A 162 9.30 33.59 -12.23
N SER A 163 9.53 34.19 -11.06
CA SER A 163 10.89 34.36 -10.51
C SER A 163 11.47 33.04 -10.00
N ILE A 164 10.62 32.16 -9.47
CA ILE A 164 10.97 30.80 -9.04
C ILE A 164 11.27 29.93 -10.25
N ALA A 165 10.42 29.97 -11.27
CA ALA A 165 10.57 29.25 -12.52
C ALA A 165 11.86 29.64 -13.27
N ALA A 166 12.27 30.91 -13.18
CA ALA A 166 13.50 31.40 -13.80
C ALA A 166 14.80 30.88 -13.15
N VAL A 167 14.74 30.19 -11.99
CA VAL A 167 15.93 29.68 -11.32
C VAL A 167 16.55 28.54 -12.12
N ASP A 168 17.84 28.70 -12.46
CA ASP A 168 18.62 27.66 -13.11
C ASP A 168 18.82 26.45 -12.17
N GLY A 169 18.68 25.25 -12.72
CA GLY A 169 18.75 23.99 -11.96
C GLY A 169 17.47 23.55 -11.25
N VAL A 170 16.39 24.35 -11.25
CA VAL A 170 15.03 23.85 -10.96
C VAL A 170 14.53 23.08 -12.17
N ASP A 171 14.05 21.86 -11.97
CA ASP A 171 13.61 20.96 -13.04
C ASP A 171 12.08 20.93 -13.15
N VAL A 172 11.38 20.92 -12.01
CA VAL A 172 9.91 20.73 -11.95
C VAL A 172 9.24 21.78 -11.07
N LEU A 173 8.15 22.38 -11.55
CA LEU A 173 7.17 23.10 -10.73
C LEU A 173 6.01 22.15 -10.44
N LEU A 174 5.93 21.69 -9.18
CA LEU A 174 4.99 20.66 -8.75
C LEU A 174 3.85 21.30 -7.94
N LEU A 175 2.64 21.30 -8.47
CA LEU A 175 1.45 21.78 -7.75
C LEU A 175 1.11 20.81 -6.60
N GLY A 176 1.14 21.28 -5.35
CA GLY A 176 0.63 20.54 -4.20
C GLY A 176 -0.86 20.84 -3.98
N ALA A 177 -1.73 20.00 -4.56
CA ALA A 177 -3.15 20.33 -4.76
C ALA A 177 -3.91 20.59 -3.46
N ASN A 178 -3.68 19.78 -2.42
CA ASN A 178 -4.39 19.92 -1.15
C ASN A 178 -4.03 21.23 -0.45
N ASP A 179 -2.74 21.48 -0.22
CA ASP A 179 -2.28 22.67 0.50
C ASP A 179 -2.60 23.97 -0.25
N LEU A 180 -2.44 23.98 -1.58
CA LEU A 180 -2.81 25.14 -2.37
C LEU A 180 -4.32 25.40 -2.35
N SER A 181 -5.15 24.34 -2.44
CA SER A 181 -6.61 24.51 -2.35
C SER A 181 -7.05 24.97 -0.96
N LEU A 182 -6.36 24.53 0.10
CA LEU A 182 -6.58 25.00 1.47
C LEU A 182 -6.29 26.50 1.58
N GLU A 183 -5.12 26.92 1.11
CA GLU A 183 -4.68 28.32 1.10
C GLU A 183 -5.63 29.23 0.31
N LEU A 184 -6.17 28.73 -0.81
CA LEU A 184 -7.15 29.45 -1.62
C LEU A 184 -8.56 29.50 -1.00
N GLY A 185 -8.78 28.80 0.11
CA GLY A 185 -10.05 28.71 0.83
C GLY A 185 -11.09 27.80 0.16
N ILE A 186 -10.63 26.82 -0.63
CA ILE A 186 -11.46 25.98 -1.50
C ILE A 186 -11.05 24.50 -1.41
N LEU A 187 -10.67 24.04 -0.21
CA LEU A 187 -10.12 22.71 0.05
C LEU A 187 -10.93 21.61 -0.67
N GLY A 188 -10.25 20.84 -1.52
CA GLY A 188 -10.83 19.70 -2.22
C GLY A 188 -11.83 20.03 -3.34
N ASN A 189 -12.05 21.31 -3.64
CA ASN A 189 -12.92 21.76 -4.74
C ASN A 189 -12.09 22.07 -6.00
N TRP A 190 -11.73 21.02 -6.73
CA TRP A 190 -10.89 21.09 -7.93
C TRP A 190 -11.53 21.86 -9.09
N GLU A 191 -12.86 21.90 -9.15
CA GLU A 191 -13.61 22.61 -10.19
C GLU A 191 -13.71 24.12 -9.93
N HIS A 192 -13.30 24.58 -8.75
CA HIS A 192 -13.42 26.00 -8.43
C HIS A 192 -12.50 26.85 -9.32
N PRO A 193 -12.98 27.98 -9.89
CA PRO A 193 -12.18 28.81 -10.81
C PRO A 193 -10.83 29.26 -10.26
N LYS A 194 -10.73 29.52 -8.95
CA LYS A 194 -9.43 29.81 -8.30
C LYS A 194 -8.40 28.69 -8.45
N PHE A 195 -8.81 27.42 -8.32
CA PHE A 195 -7.90 26.29 -8.47
C PHE A 195 -7.48 26.11 -9.92
N GLN A 196 -8.44 26.17 -10.85
CA GLN A 196 -8.20 26.10 -12.29
C GLN A 196 -7.26 27.21 -12.77
N ASN A 197 -7.47 28.45 -12.31
CA ASN A 197 -6.59 29.57 -12.61
C ASN A 197 -5.18 29.38 -12.03
N ALA A 198 -5.06 28.88 -10.81
CA ALA A 198 -3.76 28.59 -10.20
C ALA A 198 -3.02 27.50 -10.98
N LEU A 199 -3.70 26.42 -11.35
CA LEU A 199 -3.17 25.34 -12.18
C LEU A 199 -2.65 25.87 -13.52
N GLN A 200 -3.45 26.69 -14.22
CA GLN A 200 -3.03 27.31 -15.48
C GLN A 200 -1.82 28.23 -15.30
N THR A 201 -1.82 29.06 -14.24
CA THR A 201 -0.72 29.99 -13.96
C THR A 201 0.61 29.26 -13.75
N ILE A 202 0.60 28.16 -13.00
CA ILE A 202 1.80 27.35 -12.75
C ILE A 202 2.25 26.65 -14.03
N ALA A 203 1.31 26.09 -14.79
CA ALA A 203 1.60 25.42 -16.06
C ALA A 203 2.23 26.39 -17.09
N ASP A 204 1.68 27.61 -17.21
CA ASP A 204 2.20 28.65 -18.11
C ASP A 204 3.59 29.10 -17.69
N ALA A 205 3.82 29.33 -16.39
CA ALA A 205 5.13 29.70 -15.87
C ALA A 205 6.17 28.60 -16.11
N ALA A 206 5.80 27.34 -15.87
CA ALA A 206 6.66 26.19 -16.15
C ALA A 206 7.03 26.14 -17.64
N HIS A 207 6.03 26.18 -18.53
CA HIS A 207 6.25 26.12 -19.97
C HIS A 207 7.12 27.28 -20.48
N LYS A 208 6.82 28.51 -20.07
CA LYS A 208 7.58 29.71 -20.44
C LYS A 208 9.06 29.62 -20.03
N ALA A 209 9.34 29.01 -18.88
CA ALA A 209 10.70 28.84 -18.36
C ALA A 209 11.36 27.51 -18.79
N GLY A 210 10.71 26.71 -19.63
CA GLY A 210 11.22 25.41 -20.07
C GLY A 210 11.32 24.37 -18.95
N LYS A 211 10.45 24.48 -17.93
CA LYS A 211 10.37 23.57 -16.77
C LYS A 211 9.26 22.56 -16.96
N ILE A 212 9.37 21.43 -16.28
CA ILE A 212 8.31 20.42 -16.24
C ILE A 212 7.23 20.88 -15.27
N PHE A 213 5.97 20.77 -15.68
CA PHE A 213 4.82 20.97 -14.79
C PHE A 213 4.36 19.62 -14.24
N GLY A 214 4.12 19.54 -12.92
CA GLY A 214 3.58 18.35 -12.28
C GLY A 214 2.43 18.68 -11.33
N ILE A 215 1.61 17.68 -11.00
CA ILE A 215 0.52 17.79 -10.03
C ILE A 215 0.60 16.62 -9.05
N ALA A 216 0.47 16.91 -7.75
CA ALA A 216 0.34 15.92 -6.69
C ALA A 216 -0.89 16.20 -5.82
N GLY A 217 -1.49 15.16 -5.22
CA GLY A 217 -2.50 15.33 -4.17
C GLY A 217 -3.97 15.05 -4.53
N LEU A 218 -4.27 14.52 -5.73
CA LEU A 218 -5.63 14.19 -6.14
C LEU A 218 -6.02 12.76 -5.72
N TYR A 219 -6.51 12.58 -4.50
CA TYR A 219 -6.91 11.28 -3.95
C TYR A 219 -8.43 11.22 -3.80
N SER A 220 -9.15 10.35 -4.53
CA SER A 220 -10.60 10.26 -4.38
C SER A 220 -11.11 8.84 -4.09
N ARG A 221 -11.87 8.73 -2.98
CA ARG A 221 -12.78 7.66 -2.49
C ARG A 221 -12.39 6.84 -1.23
N PRO A 222 -12.31 7.48 -0.04
CA PRO A 222 -12.14 6.82 1.26
C PRO A 222 -13.43 6.24 1.89
N ASP A 223 -14.61 6.38 1.27
CA ASP A 223 -15.91 5.97 1.82
C ASP A 223 -16.14 4.44 1.87
N ILE A 224 -15.28 3.66 1.20
CA ILE A 224 -15.40 2.19 1.10
C ILE A 224 -14.85 1.48 2.35
N CYS A 225 -14.04 2.13 3.18
CA CYS A 225 -13.37 1.48 4.32
C CYS A 225 -14.25 1.34 5.59
N LYS A 226 -15.39 2.04 5.69
CA LYS A 226 -16.22 2.06 6.92
C LYS A 226 -17.07 0.81 7.18
N TYR A 227 -17.14 -0.12 6.22
CA TYR A 227 -17.98 -1.33 6.33
C TYR A 227 -17.20 -2.64 6.12
N ALA A 228 -15.86 -2.59 6.22
CA ALA A 228 -15.00 -3.74 5.93
C ALA A 228 -14.52 -4.43 7.22
N ALA A 229 -14.14 -5.70 7.10
CA ALA A 229 -13.11 -6.31 7.93
C ALA A 229 -11.86 -6.43 7.07
N VAL A 230 -10.67 -6.35 7.67
CA VAL A 230 -9.40 -6.49 6.96
C VAL A 230 -8.75 -7.81 7.36
N ILE A 231 -8.49 -8.65 6.38
CA ILE A 231 -7.70 -9.88 6.58
C ILE A 231 -6.22 -9.53 6.42
N ILE A 232 -5.47 -9.60 7.51
CA ILE A 232 -4.02 -9.54 7.55
C ILE A 232 -3.51 -10.92 7.12
N ASP A 233 -2.91 -10.99 5.94
CA ASP A 233 -2.52 -12.26 5.33
C ASP A 233 -1.08 -12.65 5.71
N CYS A 234 -0.93 -13.43 6.78
CA CYS A 234 0.38 -13.95 7.20
C CYS A 234 0.75 -15.29 6.54
N GLU A 235 -0.07 -15.79 5.59
CA GLU A 235 0.23 -17.02 4.83
C GLU A 235 0.98 -16.72 3.54
N HIS A 236 0.55 -15.69 2.80
CA HIS A 236 1.21 -15.28 1.55
C HIS A 236 1.75 -13.85 1.59
N GLY A 237 1.39 -13.06 2.59
CA GLY A 237 1.97 -11.73 2.80
C GLY A 237 3.32 -11.81 3.48
N ASN A 238 4.19 -10.85 3.17
CA ASN A 238 5.47 -10.66 3.85
C ASN A 238 5.26 -9.88 5.16
N ILE A 239 4.59 -10.51 6.12
CA ILE A 239 4.18 -9.92 7.39
C ILE A 239 4.85 -10.69 8.53
N ASP A 240 5.79 -10.04 9.23
CA ASP A 240 6.38 -10.58 10.44
C ASP A 240 5.52 -10.30 11.67
N ASP A 241 5.86 -10.91 12.82
CA ASP A 241 5.09 -10.76 14.06
C ASP A 241 4.96 -9.28 14.47
N SER A 242 6.01 -8.47 14.31
CA SER A 242 5.97 -7.05 14.66
C SER A 242 4.96 -6.28 13.80
N SER A 243 5.03 -6.48 12.48
CA SER A 243 4.12 -5.83 11.53
C SER A 243 2.67 -6.31 11.76
N MET A 244 2.48 -7.59 12.06
CA MET A 244 1.17 -8.16 12.39
C MET A 244 0.56 -7.46 13.62
N HIS A 245 1.34 -7.26 14.69
CA HIS A 245 0.89 -6.53 15.88
C HIS A 245 0.51 -5.08 15.56
N ASP A 246 1.37 -4.34 14.85
CA ASP A 246 1.12 -2.95 14.49
C ASP A 246 -0.13 -2.80 13.61
N MET A 247 -0.33 -3.72 12.65
CA MET A 247 -1.50 -3.73 11.77
C MET A 247 -2.80 -3.99 12.55
N VAL A 248 -2.81 -4.90 13.52
CA VAL A 248 -4.00 -5.18 14.33
C VAL A 248 -4.44 -3.94 15.10
N SER A 249 -3.53 -3.28 15.80
CA SER A 249 -3.83 -2.05 16.56
C SER A 249 -4.27 -0.91 15.63
N ALA A 250 -3.66 -0.77 14.44
CA ALA A 250 -4.04 0.26 13.46
C ALA A 250 -5.44 0.03 12.87
N ILE A 251 -5.76 -1.22 12.52
CA ILE A 251 -7.06 -1.60 11.95
C ILE A 251 -8.17 -1.43 12.99
N SER A 252 -7.96 -1.97 14.21
CA SER A 252 -8.95 -1.87 15.29
C SER A 252 -9.19 -0.41 15.71
N GLY A 253 -8.12 0.38 15.85
CA GLY A 253 -8.20 1.81 16.16
C GLY A 253 -8.94 2.65 15.11
N SER A 254 -9.05 2.14 13.87
CA SER A 254 -9.82 2.76 12.79
C SER A 254 -11.30 2.36 12.79
N GLY A 255 -11.77 1.59 13.79
CA GLY A 255 -13.14 1.09 13.87
C GLY A 255 -13.44 -0.05 12.89
N VAL A 256 -12.41 -0.71 12.35
CA VAL A 256 -12.49 -1.84 11.42
C VAL A 256 -12.07 -3.12 12.16
N SER A 257 -12.66 -4.27 11.82
CA SER A 257 -12.29 -5.53 12.47
C SER A 257 -11.03 -6.14 11.82
N PRO A 258 -9.91 -6.32 12.55
CA PRO A 258 -8.78 -7.11 12.08
C PRO A 258 -9.07 -8.59 12.19
N VAL A 259 -8.77 -9.33 11.13
CA VAL A 259 -8.75 -10.79 11.08
C VAL A 259 -7.37 -11.21 10.61
N ILE A 260 -6.76 -12.22 11.21
CA ILE A 260 -5.46 -12.73 10.76
C ILE A 260 -5.66 -14.06 10.05
N ARG A 261 -5.18 -14.18 8.81
CA ARG A 261 -4.96 -15.48 8.17
C ARG A 261 -3.59 -16.00 8.59
N VAL A 262 -3.56 -17.10 9.34
CA VAL A 262 -2.30 -17.71 9.80
C VAL A 262 -1.69 -18.57 8.70
N PRO A 263 -0.36 -18.81 8.70
CA PRO A 263 0.29 -19.59 7.65
C PRO A 263 -0.07 -21.09 7.67
N GLU A 264 -0.48 -21.62 8.82
CA GLU A 264 -0.83 -23.03 9.00
C GLU A 264 -1.68 -23.27 10.26
N LEU A 265 -2.25 -24.46 10.38
CA LEU A 265 -2.84 -24.96 11.62
C LEU A 265 -1.76 -25.32 12.65
N GLY A 266 -1.22 -24.29 13.32
CA GLY A 266 -0.12 -24.44 14.28
C GLY A 266 -0.35 -23.72 15.61
N LYS A 267 -0.13 -24.42 16.74
CA LYS A 267 -0.33 -23.86 18.08
C LYS A 267 0.44 -22.57 18.33
N ALA A 268 1.71 -22.51 17.91
CA ALA A 268 2.56 -21.35 18.15
C ALA A 268 2.09 -20.12 17.36
N VAL A 269 1.82 -20.28 16.06
CA VAL A 269 1.39 -19.20 15.18
C VAL A 269 0.01 -18.68 15.54
N ILE A 270 -0.95 -19.57 15.81
CA ILE A 270 -2.31 -19.20 16.24
C ILE A 270 -2.27 -18.45 17.57
N LYS A 271 -1.48 -18.94 18.54
CA LYS A 271 -1.34 -18.26 19.84
C LYS A 271 -0.80 -16.84 19.67
N ARG A 272 0.28 -16.66 18.91
CA ARG A 272 0.87 -15.32 18.68
C ARG A 272 -0.09 -14.40 17.95
N ALA A 273 -0.77 -14.88 16.90
CA ALA A 273 -1.79 -14.12 16.20
C ALA A 273 -2.93 -13.69 17.15
N LEU A 274 -3.41 -14.58 18.01
CA LEU A 274 -4.47 -14.25 18.97
C LEU A 274 -4.02 -13.32 20.12
N ASP A 275 -2.73 -13.31 20.44
CA ASP A 275 -2.17 -12.43 21.48
C ASP A 275 -1.98 -10.98 20.98
N THR A 276 -2.18 -10.73 19.68
CA THR A 276 -2.25 -9.37 19.11
C THR A 276 -3.54 -8.62 19.45
N GLY A 277 -4.62 -9.32 19.82
CA GLY A 277 -5.96 -8.72 19.95
C GLY A 277 -6.82 -8.80 18.69
N THR A 278 -6.42 -9.59 17.68
CA THR A 278 -7.25 -9.84 16.49
C THR A 278 -8.68 -10.30 16.83
N HIS A 279 -9.66 -9.86 16.04
CA HIS A 279 -11.07 -10.23 16.25
C HIS A 279 -11.41 -11.61 15.68
N GLY A 280 -10.56 -12.15 14.80
CA GLY A 280 -10.76 -13.47 14.23
C GLY A 280 -9.47 -14.09 13.70
N ILE A 281 -9.52 -15.41 13.53
CA ILE A 281 -8.46 -16.20 12.91
C ILE A 281 -9.05 -16.96 11.72
N LEU A 282 -8.38 -16.84 10.57
CA LEU A 282 -8.62 -17.66 9.39
C LEU A 282 -7.50 -18.70 9.26
N ILE A 283 -7.87 -19.98 9.30
CA ILE A 283 -6.92 -21.09 9.15
C ILE A 283 -7.04 -21.69 7.74
N PRO A 284 -5.94 -21.72 6.97
CA PRO A 284 -5.93 -22.29 5.62
C PRO A 284 -6.00 -23.82 5.63
N MET A 285 -6.29 -24.40 4.46
CA MET A 285 -6.04 -25.82 4.15
C MET A 285 -6.68 -26.84 5.10
N ILE A 286 -7.91 -26.61 5.59
CA ILE A 286 -8.63 -27.58 6.42
C ILE A 286 -9.28 -28.68 5.56
N ASN A 287 -8.92 -29.93 5.83
CA ASN A 287 -9.31 -31.09 5.02
C ASN A 287 -10.32 -32.01 5.69
N ASN A 288 -10.45 -31.97 7.02
CA ASN A 288 -11.32 -32.90 7.76
C ASN A 288 -11.79 -32.34 9.11
N ALA A 289 -12.76 -33.02 9.72
CA ALA A 289 -13.36 -32.59 10.97
C ALA A 289 -12.39 -32.64 12.18
N ALA A 290 -11.34 -33.47 12.14
CA ALA A 290 -10.35 -33.53 13.21
C ALA A 290 -9.45 -32.28 13.22
N GLU A 291 -8.98 -31.85 12.05
CA GLU A 291 -8.29 -30.57 11.87
C GLU A 291 -9.17 -29.40 12.28
N ALA A 292 -10.45 -29.42 11.90
CA ALA A 292 -11.40 -28.38 12.28
C ALA A 292 -11.65 -28.32 13.81
N ARG A 293 -11.70 -29.47 14.51
CA ARG A 293 -11.73 -29.51 15.98
C ARG A 293 -10.44 -28.99 16.60
N SER A 294 -9.30 -29.31 16.00
CA SER A 294 -7.99 -28.80 16.44
C SER A 294 -7.92 -27.27 16.31
N ALA A 295 -8.41 -26.71 15.21
CA ALA A 295 -8.55 -25.26 15.01
C ALA A 295 -9.32 -24.59 16.15
N VAL A 296 -10.53 -25.08 16.46
CA VAL A 296 -11.36 -24.56 17.56
C VAL A 296 -10.63 -24.68 18.89
N SER A 297 -10.01 -25.84 19.16
CA SER A 297 -9.26 -26.07 20.39
C SER A 297 -8.08 -25.10 20.57
N LEU A 298 -7.38 -24.74 19.50
CA LEU A 298 -6.25 -23.80 19.56
C LEU A 298 -6.69 -22.34 19.72
N ILE A 299 -7.90 -21.99 19.27
CA ILE A 299 -8.44 -20.62 19.33
C ILE A 299 -9.14 -20.33 20.66
N LYS A 300 -9.92 -21.29 21.18
CA LYS A 300 -10.72 -21.10 22.39
C LYS A 300 -9.95 -21.46 23.66
N PHE A 301 -10.20 -20.71 24.74
CA PHE A 301 -9.73 -21.02 26.08
C PHE A 301 -10.53 -22.17 26.72
N PRO A 302 -9.98 -22.85 27.75
CA PRO A 302 -10.74 -23.79 28.57
C PRO A 302 -12.04 -23.16 29.13
N PRO A 303 -13.15 -23.93 29.21
CA PRO A 303 -13.28 -25.36 28.88
C PRO A 303 -13.55 -25.66 27.39
N LEU A 304 -13.72 -24.63 26.54
CA LEU A 304 -14.07 -24.81 25.13
C LEU A 304 -12.88 -25.23 24.25
N GLY A 305 -11.66 -24.98 24.71
CA GLY A 305 -10.44 -25.34 24.01
C GLY A 305 -9.22 -25.43 24.93
N ALA A 306 -8.04 -25.33 24.32
CA ALA A 306 -6.73 -25.50 24.93
C ALA A 306 -5.80 -24.30 24.68
N ARG A 307 -6.34 -23.13 24.30
CA ARG A 307 -5.56 -21.89 24.20
C ARG A 307 -4.90 -21.61 25.55
N GLY A 308 -3.58 -21.41 25.53
CA GLY A 308 -2.83 -21.00 26.73
C GLY A 308 -3.09 -19.52 27.01
N GLN A 309 -3.37 -19.18 28.28
CA GLN A 309 -3.44 -17.79 28.71
C GLN A 309 -2.02 -17.19 28.63
N GLY A 310 -1.88 -16.16 27.81
CA GLY A 310 -0.64 -15.47 27.48
C GLY A 310 -0.64 -14.02 27.98
N SER A 311 0.07 -13.15 27.27
CA SER A 311 0.31 -11.78 27.71
C SER A 311 -1.00 -10.96 27.81
N PRO A 312 -1.20 -10.14 28.87
CA PRO A 312 -2.42 -9.38 29.08
C PRO A 312 -2.61 -8.16 28.15
N PHE A 313 -1.75 -7.96 27.14
CA PHE A 313 -1.77 -6.74 26.31
C PHE A 313 -3.08 -6.53 25.56
N ALA A 314 -3.66 -7.58 24.95
CA ALA A 314 -4.95 -7.49 24.27
C ALA A 314 -6.12 -7.15 25.22
N CYS A 315 -6.05 -7.60 26.49
CA CYS A 315 -7.08 -7.31 27.49
C CYS A 315 -7.19 -5.79 27.78
N PHE A 316 -6.05 -5.09 27.81
CA PHE A 316 -6.00 -3.66 28.08
C PHE A 316 -6.53 -2.82 26.92
N GLU A 317 -6.26 -3.19 25.68
CA GLU A 317 -6.79 -2.49 24.49
C GLU A 317 -8.32 -2.60 24.39
N HIS A 318 -8.93 -3.67 24.90
CA HIS A 318 -10.38 -3.87 24.92
C HIS A 318 -11.08 -3.33 26.19
N GLY A 319 -10.36 -2.63 27.07
CA GLY A 319 -10.94 -2.04 28.28
C GLY A 319 -11.44 -3.05 29.32
N LEU A 320 -10.98 -4.31 29.25
CA LEU A 320 -11.34 -5.36 30.20
C LEU A 320 -10.41 -5.34 31.40
N SER A 321 -10.98 -5.47 32.59
CA SER A 321 -10.26 -5.19 33.84
C SER A 321 -9.64 -6.44 34.46
N THR A 322 -10.08 -7.65 34.06
CA THR A 322 -9.55 -8.90 34.60
C THR A 322 -9.24 -9.96 33.53
N PRO A 323 -8.23 -10.83 33.74
CA PRO A 323 -7.96 -11.97 32.87
C PRO A 323 -9.15 -12.91 32.69
N SER A 324 -9.99 -13.08 33.73
CA SER A 324 -11.17 -13.95 33.67
C SER A 324 -12.26 -13.38 32.76
N GLU A 325 -12.50 -12.07 32.81
CA GLU A 325 -13.40 -11.39 31.88
C GLU A 325 -12.92 -11.50 30.44
N TYR A 326 -11.61 -11.32 30.20
CA TYR A 326 -11.02 -11.50 28.88
C TYR A 326 -11.18 -12.93 28.37
N VAL A 327 -10.90 -13.95 29.18
CA VAL A 327 -11.07 -15.36 28.78
C VAL A 327 -12.52 -15.64 28.37
N ALA A 328 -13.48 -15.21 29.19
CA ALA A 328 -14.89 -15.39 28.89
C ALA A 328 -15.29 -14.65 27.61
N LYS A 329 -14.87 -13.39 27.47
CA LYS A 329 -15.23 -12.56 26.32
C LYS A 329 -14.57 -13.03 25.03
N ALA A 330 -13.29 -13.39 25.06
CA ALA A 330 -12.57 -13.91 23.90
C ALA A 330 -13.19 -15.22 23.39
N ASN A 331 -13.67 -16.09 24.29
CA ASN A 331 -14.40 -17.29 23.89
C ASN A 331 -15.71 -16.97 23.14
N ASP A 332 -16.42 -15.93 23.58
CA ASP A 332 -17.68 -15.44 23.01
C ASP A 332 -17.49 -14.68 21.69
N THR A 333 -16.42 -13.88 21.56
CA THR A 333 -16.30 -12.89 20.48
C THR A 333 -15.26 -13.19 19.41
N VAL A 334 -14.22 -14.00 19.69
CA VAL A 334 -13.21 -14.31 18.67
C VAL A 334 -13.81 -15.26 17.64
N ILE A 335 -13.81 -14.81 16.38
CA ILE A 335 -14.38 -15.55 15.25
C ILE A 335 -13.39 -16.62 14.77
N THR A 336 -13.84 -17.86 14.76
CA THR A 336 -13.12 -19.01 14.18
C THR A 336 -13.52 -19.19 12.73
N MET A 337 -12.61 -18.89 11.81
CA MET A 337 -12.78 -19.05 10.37
C MET A 337 -11.86 -20.16 9.87
N ILE A 338 -12.37 -21.03 9.00
CA ILE A 338 -11.57 -22.07 8.36
C ILE A 338 -11.71 -22.00 6.85
N GLN A 339 -10.64 -22.28 6.12
CA GLN A 339 -10.60 -22.25 4.67
C GLN A 339 -10.78 -23.65 4.09
N ILE A 340 -11.69 -23.77 3.12
CA ILE A 340 -11.93 -24.96 2.33
C ILE A 340 -11.50 -24.67 0.90
N GLU A 341 -10.43 -25.34 0.50
CA GLU A 341 -9.75 -25.07 -0.76
C GLU A 341 -9.07 -26.28 -1.40
N THR A 342 -9.39 -27.48 -0.89
CA THR A 342 -8.88 -28.76 -1.39
C THR A 342 -10.03 -29.69 -1.73
N VAL A 343 -9.75 -30.72 -2.54
CA VAL A 343 -10.72 -31.79 -2.84
C VAL A 343 -11.19 -32.47 -1.55
N ALA A 344 -10.27 -32.82 -0.66
CA ALA A 344 -10.58 -33.46 0.61
C ALA A 344 -11.48 -32.59 1.52
N GLY A 345 -11.23 -31.28 1.58
CA GLY A 345 -12.07 -30.34 2.33
C GLY A 345 -13.50 -30.28 1.78
N VAL A 346 -13.67 -30.31 0.45
CA VAL A 346 -15.00 -30.35 -0.20
C VAL A 346 -15.70 -31.71 -0.01
N GLU A 347 -14.96 -32.81 0.00
CA GLU A 347 -15.51 -34.15 0.27
C GLU A 347 -16.03 -34.25 1.70
N ASN A 348 -15.24 -33.78 2.67
CA ASN A 348 -15.52 -33.87 4.11
C ASN A 348 -16.34 -32.69 4.66
N ILE A 349 -16.83 -31.78 3.81
CA ILE A 349 -17.43 -30.52 4.24
C ILE A 349 -18.62 -30.71 5.20
N GLN A 350 -19.41 -31.78 5.02
CA GLN A 350 -20.54 -32.06 5.88
C GLN A 350 -20.11 -32.35 7.33
N GLU A 351 -19.02 -33.09 7.53
CA GLU A 351 -18.49 -33.39 8.87
C GLU A 351 -17.76 -32.19 9.46
N ILE A 352 -17.04 -31.43 8.62
CA ILE A 352 -16.38 -30.19 9.03
C ILE A 352 -17.41 -29.18 9.55
N CYS A 353 -18.51 -28.97 8.83
CA CYS A 353 -19.56 -28.02 9.23
C CYS A 353 -20.34 -28.45 10.49
N GLN A 354 -20.24 -29.71 10.93
CA GLN A 354 -20.83 -30.18 12.19
C GLN A 354 -19.99 -29.86 13.43
N VAL A 355 -18.74 -29.41 13.25
CA VAL A 355 -17.87 -29.09 14.38
C VAL A 355 -18.33 -27.78 15.04
N ASP A 356 -18.63 -27.87 16.34
CA ASP A 356 -18.96 -26.73 17.19
C ASP A 356 -17.78 -25.79 17.36
N GLY A 357 -18.06 -24.49 17.46
CA GLY A 357 -17.05 -23.44 17.61
C GLY A 357 -16.42 -22.92 16.32
N ILE A 358 -16.79 -23.49 15.17
CA ILE A 358 -16.54 -22.88 13.85
C ILE A 358 -17.68 -21.90 13.55
N ASP A 359 -17.33 -20.67 13.21
CA ASP A 359 -18.28 -19.59 12.93
C ASP A 359 -18.47 -19.41 11.42
N LEU A 360 -17.39 -19.55 10.64
CA LEU A 360 -17.38 -19.22 9.22
C LEU A 360 -16.51 -20.17 8.40
N ILE A 361 -17.05 -20.57 7.24
CA ILE A 361 -16.35 -21.31 6.18
C ILE A 361 -15.93 -20.32 5.10
N PHE A 362 -14.63 -20.20 4.89
CA PHE A 362 -14.04 -19.41 3.82
C PHE A 362 -13.74 -20.32 2.64
N ILE A 363 -14.16 -19.94 1.42
CA ILE A 363 -13.85 -20.70 0.20
C ILE A 363 -12.60 -20.08 -0.43
N GLY A 364 -11.56 -20.88 -0.65
CA GLY A 364 -10.36 -20.51 -1.39
C GLY A 364 -10.47 -20.92 -2.87
N PRO A 365 -11.04 -20.08 -3.76
CA PRO A 365 -11.42 -20.52 -5.11
C PRO A 365 -10.22 -20.83 -6.01
N ASN A 366 -9.08 -20.18 -5.81
CA ASN A 366 -7.91 -20.37 -6.67
C ASN A 366 -7.21 -21.70 -6.38
N ASP A 367 -6.99 -22.02 -5.11
CA ASP A 367 -6.42 -23.30 -4.70
C ASP A 367 -7.41 -24.44 -4.96
N LEU A 368 -8.71 -24.21 -4.78
CA LEU A 368 -9.73 -25.19 -5.14
C LEU A 368 -9.78 -25.46 -6.66
N ALA A 369 -9.65 -24.42 -7.49
CA ALA A 369 -9.56 -24.58 -8.94
C ALA A 369 -8.28 -25.31 -9.35
N LEU A 370 -7.14 -25.00 -8.71
CA LEU A 370 -5.89 -25.71 -8.94
C LEU A 370 -6.04 -27.20 -8.60
N ALA A 371 -6.66 -27.51 -7.45
CA ALA A 371 -6.86 -28.87 -6.97
C ALA A 371 -7.86 -29.68 -7.82
N LEU A 372 -8.94 -29.06 -8.32
CA LEU A 372 -9.98 -29.74 -9.09
C LEU A 372 -9.72 -29.77 -10.60
N LEU A 373 -9.14 -28.70 -11.14
CA LEU A 373 -9.04 -28.46 -12.59
C LEU A 373 -7.60 -28.48 -13.11
N GLY A 374 -6.61 -28.46 -12.21
CA GLY A 374 -5.19 -28.43 -12.57
C GLY A 374 -4.68 -27.07 -13.05
N TYR A 375 -5.46 -25.99 -12.87
CA TYR A 375 -5.03 -24.64 -13.25
C TYR A 375 -5.64 -23.56 -12.35
N THR A 376 -5.00 -22.39 -12.34
CA THR A 376 -5.41 -21.18 -11.59
C THR A 376 -5.04 -19.92 -12.41
N PRO A 377 -5.78 -18.79 -12.34
CA PRO A 377 -6.95 -18.51 -11.50
C PRO A 377 -8.24 -19.18 -11.97
N ALA A 378 -9.20 -19.31 -11.06
CA ALA A 378 -10.52 -19.87 -11.35
C ALA A 378 -11.29 -19.05 -12.40
N LYS A 379 -11.86 -19.72 -13.42
CA LYS A 379 -12.69 -19.08 -14.46
C LYS A 379 -14.17 -18.99 -14.12
N TYR A 380 -14.62 -19.74 -13.11
CA TYR A 380 -16.04 -19.83 -12.69
C TYR A 380 -16.99 -20.30 -13.80
N THR A 381 -16.53 -21.19 -14.68
CA THR A 381 -17.32 -21.72 -15.81
C THR A 381 -17.56 -23.22 -15.75
N GLU A 382 -16.65 -23.95 -15.11
CA GLU A 382 -16.61 -25.40 -15.05
C GLU A 382 -17.61 -25.92 -14.02
N SER A 383 -18.50 -26.84 -14.44
CA SER A 383 -19.54 -27.39 -13.58
C SER A 383 -18.97 -28.04 -12.32
N VAL A 384 -17.91 -28.83 -12.43
CA VAL A 384 -17.25 -29.50 -11.29
C VAL A 384 -16.80 -28.50 -10.22
N PHE A 385 -16.29 -27.34 -10.63
CA PHE A 385 -15.85 -26.28 -9.70
C PHE A 385 -17.04 -25.54 -9.08
N LEU A 386 -18.06 -25.22 -9.88
CA LEU A 386 -19.27 -24.56 -9.39
C LEU A 386 -20.07 -25.45 -8.44
N GLU A 387 -20.17 -26.75 -8.74
CA GLU A 387 -20.80 -27.76 -7.88
C GLU A 387 -20.05 -27.93 -6.56
N ALA A 388 -18.71 -27.89 -6.58
CA ALA A 388 -17.90 -27.91 -5.37
C ALA A 388 -18.18 -26.69 -4.47
N ILE A 389 -18.20 -25.48 -5.05
CA ILE A 389 -18.56 -24.25 -4.34
C ILE A 389 -19.98 -24.34 -3.76
N ASP A 390 -20.97 -24.73 -4.57
CA ASP A 390 -22.37 -24.83 -4.14
C ASP A 390 -22.55 -25.92 -3.05
N LYS A 391 -21.79 -27.02 -3.12
CA LYS A 391 -21.76 -28.06 -2.07
C LYS A 391 -21.24 -27.48 -0.75
N VAL A 392 -20.18 -26.67 -0.78
CA VAL A 392 -19.64 -26.02 0.42
C VAL A 392 -20.64 -25.02 1.01
N ILE A 393 -21.20 -24.14 0.18
CA ILE A 393 -22.20 -23.15 0.61
C ILE A 393 -23.42 -23.83 1.23
N THR A 394 -23.94 -24.88 0.58
CA THR A 394 -25.14 -25.59 1.04
C THR A 394 -24.91 -26.27 2.38
N ASN A 395 -23.78 -26.95 2.56
CA ASN A 395 -23.48 -27.61 3.83
C ASN A 395 -23.22 -26.60 4.94
N ALA A 396 -22.45 -25.55 4.68
CA ALA A 396 -22.19 -24.49 5.68
C ALA A 396 -23.51 -23.88 6.18
N LYS A 397 -24.40 -23.47 5.27
CA LYS A 397 -25.72 -22.93 5.62
C LYS A 397 -26.59 -23.93 6.37
N LYS A 398 -26.60 -25.20 5.95
CA LYS A 398 -27.37 -26.28 6.61
C LYS A 398 -27.02 -26.41 8.10
N TYR A 399 -25.75 -26.23 8.46
CA TYR A 399 -25.28 -26.31 9.85
C TYR A 399 -25.09 -24.93 10.50
N GLY A 400 -25.71 -23.88 9.95
CA GLY A 400 -25.72 -22.54 10.54
C GLY A 400 -24.38 -21.80 10.51
N LYS A 401 -23.42 -22.26 9.69
CA LYS A 401 -22.12 -21.62 9.51
C LYS A 401 -22.22 -20.50 8.48
N LYS A 402 -21.54 -19.39 8.73
CA LYS A 402 -21.42 -18.29 7.77
C LYS A 402 -20.49 -18.68 6.64
N VAL A 403 -20.65 -18.06 5.47
CA VAL A 403 -19.80 -18.34 4.30
C VAL A 403 -19.16 -17.07 3.79
N ALA A 404 -17.86 -17.15 3.45
CA ALA A 404 -17.14 -16.11 2.75
C ALA A 404 -16.46 -16.62 1.47
N ILE A 405 -16.36 -15.76 0.46
CA ILE A 405 -15.57 -16.02 -0.76
C ILE A 405 -14.92 -14.72 -1.25
N PRO A 406 -13.70 -14.75 -1.80
CA PRO A 406 -13.12 -13.58 -2.45
C PRO A 406 -13.79 -13.32 -3.81
N ALA A 407 -13.95 -12.04 -4.16
CA ALA A 407 -14.45 -11.60 -5.45
C ALA A 407 -13.37 -10.82 -6.20
N VAL A 408 -13.32 -11.04 -7.51
CA VAL A 408 -12.32 -10.41 -8.40
C VAL A 408 -12.65 -8.95 -8.74
N ASN A 409 -13.90 -8.53 -8.58
CA ASN A 409 -14.36 -7.14 -8.79
C ASN A 409 -15.73 -6.92 -8.11
N GLY A 410 -16.25 -5.69 -8.20
CA GLY A 410 -17.53 -5.30 -7.60
C GLY A 410 -18.76 -6.03 -8.15
N GLU A 411 -18.79 -6.35 -9.45
CA GLU A 411 -19.91 -7.08 -10.06
C GLU A 411 -19.95 -8.54 -9.57
N ALA A 412 -18.79 -9.21 -9.56
CA ALA A 412 -18.64 -10.54 -8.99
C ALA A 412 -19.01 -10.54 -7.49
N ALA A 413 -18.63 -9.49 -6.75
CA ALA A 413 -18.99 -9.36 -5.34
C ALA A 413 -20.50 -9.20 -5.14
N LYS A 414 -21.16 -8.37 -5.95
CA LYS A 414 -22.62 -8.17 -5.92
C LYS A 414 -23.34 -9.49 -6.15
N LYS A 415 -22.92 -10.27 -7.16
CA LYS A 415 -23.50 -11.59 -7.45
C LYS A 415 -23.21 -12.61 -6.33
N ALA A 416 -21.99 -12.63 -5.79
CA ALA A 416 -21.63 -13.55 -4.72
C ALA A 416 -22.46 -13.32 -3.43
N LYS A 417 -22.78 -12.07 -3.10
CA LYS A 417 -23.62 -11.71 -1.93
C LYS A 417 -25.02 -12.35 -1.94
N GLU A 418 -25.53 -12.78 -3.08
CA GLU A 418 -26.79 -13.54 -3.15
C GLU A 418 -26.67 -14.94 -2.53
N LYS A 419 -25.44 -15.50 -2.53
CA LYS A 419 -25.17 -16.87 -2.09
C LYS A 419 -24.38 -16.95 -0.79
N VAL A 420 -23.57 -15.95 -0.44
CA VAL A 420 -22.69 -15.99 0.75
C VAL A 420 -22.93 -14.79 1.68
N ASP A 421 -22.54 -14.94 2.95
CA ASP A 421 -22.72 -13.90 3.98
C ASP A 421 -21.67 -12.78 3.88
N PHE A 422 -20.44 -13.13 3.49
CA PHE A 422 -19.31 -12.21 3.37
C PHE A 422 -18.62 -12.33 2.02
N VAL A 423 -18.13 -11.21 1.50
CA VAL A 423 -17.32 -11.19 0.29
C VAL A 423 -16.05 -10.40 0.55
N ILE A 424 -14.90 -10.99 0.23
CA ILE A 424 -13.63 -10.26 0.28
C ILE A 424 -13.43 -9.54 -1.04
N LEU A 425 -13.43 -8.21 -0.98
CA LEU A 425 -13.31 -7.35 -2.15
C LEU A 425 -11.85 -6.98 -2.39
N GLY A 426 -11.15 -7.84 -3.13
CA GLY A 426 -9.76 -7.62 -3.52
C GLY A 426 -8.75 -7.72 -2.38
N ALA A 427 -7.49 -7.49 -2.74
CA ALA A 427 -6.37 -7.28 -1.83
C ALA A 427 -5.79 -5.90 -2.14
N ASP A 428 -5.20 -5.23 -1.15
CA ASP A 428 -4.56 -3.92 -1.29
C ASP A 428 -3.72 -3.79 -2.57
N ALA A 429 -2.83 -4.75 -2.82
CA ALA A 429 -1.97 -4.85 -3.98
C ALA A 429 -2.76 -4.83 -5.30
N ARG A 430 -3.82 -5.64 -5.39
CA ARG A 430 -4.67 -5.74 -6.59
C ARG A 430 -5.54 -4.51 -6.76
N VAL A 431 -6.05 -3.94 -5.67
CA VAL A 431 -6.90 -2.75 -5.69
C VAL A 431 -6.07 -1.56 -6.17
N LEU A 432 -4.86 -1.38 -5.63
CA LEU A 432 -3.92 -0.36 -6.09
C LEU A 432 -3.58 -0.57 -7.57
N GLN A 433 -3.18 -1.78 -7.98
CA GLN A 433 -2.86 -2.06 -9.38
C GLN A 433 -4.05 -1.79 -10.32
N ALA A 434 -5.25 -2.24 -9.96
CA ALA A 434 -6.44 -2.11 -10.80
C ALA A 434 -6.90 -0.65 -10.92
N TRP A 435 -6.88 0.11 -9.82
CA TRP A 435 -7.23 1.52 -9.84
C TRP A 435 -6.23 2.31 -10.68
N TYR A 436 -4.93 2.16 -10.39
CA TYR A 436 -3.90 2.89 -11.13
C TYR A 436 -3.85 2.48 -12.60
N GLY A 437 -3.95 1.18 -12.91
CA GLY A 437 -3.99 0.73 -14.30
C GLY A 437 -5.13 1.38 -15.10
N ARG A 438 -6.31 1.59 -14.48
CA ARG A 438 -7.43 2.30 -15.10
C ARG A 438 -7.13 3.78 -15.30
N GLU A 439 -6.73 4.49 -14.25
CA GLU A 439 -6.49 5.93 -14.32
C GLU A 439 -5.34 6.27 -15.28
N LEU A 440 -4.29 5.43 -15.31
CA LEU A 440 -3.20 5.56 -16.26
C LEU A 440 -3.64 5.34 -17.70
N ALA A 441 -4.54 4.38 -17.95
CA ALA A 441 -5.10 4.17 -19.28
C ALA A 441 -5.92 5.38 -19.76
N ILE A 442 -6.66 6.03 -18.86
CA ILE A 442 -7.40 7.26 -19.15
C ILE A 442 -6.42 8.42 -19.40
N ALA A 443 -5.43 8.60 -18.52
CA ALA A 443 -4.43 9.66 -18.64
C ALA A 443 -3.59 9.57 -19.92
N ARG A 444 -3.41 8.35 -20.47
CA ARG A 444 -2.70 8.09 -21.73
C ARG A 444 -3.61 8.05 -22.96
N SER A 445 -4.93 8.20 -22.79
CA SER A 445 -5.85 8.23 -23.94
C SER A 445 -5.76 9.56 -24.68
N ASP A 446 -6.00 9.55 -25.99
CA ASP A 446 -6.04 10.76 -26.80
C ASP A 446 -7.09 11.73 -26.24
N ILE A 447 -6.75 13.02 -26.19
CA ILE A 447 -7.71 14.07 -25.81
C ILE A 447 -8.77 14.16 -26.90
N SER A 448 -10.01 13.77 -26.57
CA SER A 448 -11.17 13.84 -27.47
C SER A 448 -11.72 15.25 -27.65
#